data_AF-A0A9X6S2Q3-F1
#
_entry.id   AF-A0A9X6S2Q3-F1
#
_cell.length_a   1.000
_cell.length_b   1.000
_cell.length_c   1.000
_cell.angle_alpha   90.00
_cell.angle_beta   90.00
_cell.angle_gamma   90.00
#
_symmetry.space_group_name_H-M   'P 1'
#
loop_
_entity.id
_entity.type
_entity.pdbx_description
1 polymer ?
#
loop_
_entity_poly.entity_id
_entity_poly.type
_entity_poly.pdbx_seq_one_letter_code
_entity_poly.pdbx_strand_id
1 'polypeptide(L)'
;MNVTDYVRGIGQLFQYEYYTKNDIRPKRYSEYSFENIEKFRNALVLPEGFLSSAEYNISLFNYPKSMIFVEINTKNHNVRAINRNELEKMGNGNRSNIKIISPYYIRDNRVFEYYIALQYINYWHAIHPESTLNRKEAEEDLRKVNTINNGNWRNAFITLSSLGFIDTKNRLTTSGRKMASYTLFEFTFEMYNGYLKPYIDYIMKFFNRNPSYLNKSNKDIAKLMRKIEGKDLLFLTQSDGRYISSWLNIIRDDYGCLMFESRKNNRKYVYSIYELNRETIIQKLSQATIGNIYLKKYNELVRNNFRGLN
;
A
#
# COMPACT_ATOMS: atom_id res chain seq x y z
N MET A 1 -14.18 -17.77 -3.47
CA MET A 1 -15.47 -17.45 -2.78
C MET A 1 -16.43 -16.98 -3.86
N ASN A 2 -17.62 -17.58 -3.95
CA ASN A 2 -18.65 -17.13 -4.91
C ASN A 2 -19.38 -15.90 -4.34
N VAL A 3 -19.95 -15.05 -5.21
CA VAL A 3 -20.83 -13.92 -4.84
C VAL A 3 -21.92 -14.34 -3.86
N THR A 4 -22.50 -15.52 -4.06
CA THR A 4 -23.58 -16.02 -3.18
C THR A 4 -23.10 -16.16 -1.73
N ASP A 5 -21.91 -16.70 -1.51
CA ASP A 5 -21.35 -16.87 -0.16
C ASP A 5 -20.98 -15.52 0.45
N TYR A 6 -20.49 -14.60 -0.38
CA TYR A 6 -20.22 -13.23 0.04
C TYR A 6 -21.48 -12.51 0.51
N VAL A 7 -22.56 -12.57 -0.27
CA VAL A 7 -23.85 -11.96 0.07
C VAL A 7 -24.46 -12.61 1.31
N ARG A 8 -24.36 -13.93 1.45
CA ARG A 8 -24.77 -14.64 2.67
C ARG A 8 -24.00 -14.14 3.89
N GLY A 9 -22.68 -13.98 3.76
CA GLY A 9 -21.84 -13.39 4.80
C GLY A 9 -22.35 -12.01 5.22
N ILE A 10 -22.60 -11.11 4.27
CA ILE A 10 -23.19 -9.78 4.55
C ILE A 10 -24.53 -9.90 5.30
N GLY A 11 -25.41 -10.81 4.86
CA GLY A 11 -26.70 -11.06 5.51
C GLY A 11 -26.56 -11.48 6.98
N GLN A 12 -25.58 -12.35 7.28
CA GLN A 12 -25.28 -12.72 8.67
C GLN A 12 -24.83 -11.52 9.50
N LEU A 13 -24.05 -10.60 8.94
CA LEU A 13 -23.62 -9.39 9.67
C LEU A 13 -24.81 -8.45 9.98
N PHE A 14 -25.79 -8.34 9.08
CA PHE A 14 -27.05 -7.62 9.35
C PHE A 14 -27.84 -8.29 10.47
N GLN A 15 -27.91 -9.62 10.45
CA GLN A 15 -28.57 -10.40 11.49
C GLN A 15 -27.91 -10.20 12.86
N TYR A 16 -26.58 -10.19 12.93
CA TYR A 16 -25.86 -9.91 14.18
C TYR A 16 -26.10 -8.47 14.66
N GLU A 17 -26.07 -7.47 13.78
CA GLU A 17 -26.42 -6.09 14.17
C GLU A 17 -27.87 -5.99 14.68
N TYR A 18 -28.80 -6.68 14.03
CA TYR A 18 -30.20 -6.75 14.47
C TYR A 18 -30.33 -7.41 15.85
N TYR A 19 -29.67 -8.55 16.08
CA TYR A 19 -29.71 -9.23 17.38
C TYR A 19 -29.17 -8.38 18.51
N THR A 20 -28.02 -7.73 18.30
CA THR A 20 -27.46 -6.82 19.31
C THR A 20 -28.38 -5.63 19.58
N LYS A 21 -28.97 -5.02 18.55
CA LYS A 21 -29.89 -3.86 18.72
C LYS A 21 -31.18 -4.21 19.47
N ASN A 22 -31.66 -5.44 19.31
CA ASN A 22 -32.91 -5.91 19.93
C ASN A 22 -32.67 -6.78 21.17
N ASP A 23 -31.43 -6.84 21.65
CA ASP A 23 -31.02 -7.67 22.78
C ASP A 23 -31.42 -9.16 22.66
N ILE A 24 -31.41 -9.68 21.43
CA ILE A 24 -31.75 -11.06 21.13
C ILE A 24 -30.51 -11.91 21.39
N ARG A 25 -30.59 -12.78 22.40
CA ARG A 25 -29.47 -13.61 22.85
C ARG A 25 -29.78 -15.09 22.67
N PRO A 26 -28.81 -15.91 22.22
CA PRO A 26 -28.94 -17.36 22.35
C PRO A 26 -29.08 -17.74 23.81
N LYS A 27 -29.94 -18.72 24.14
CA LYS A 27 -30.16 -19.17 25.52
C LYS A 27 -28.88 -19.52 26.29
N ARG A 28 -27.86 -20.00 25.58
CA ARG A 28 -26.54 -20.35 26.15
C ARG A 28 -25.70 -19.15 26.60
N TYR A 29 -26.09 -17.94 26.21
CA TYR A 29 -25.38 -16.70 26.53
C TYR A 29 -26.31 -15.68 27.18
N SER A 30 -27.39 -16.12 27.83
CA SER A 30 -28.37 -15.23 28.46
C SER A 30 -27.75 -14.38 29.57
N GLU A 31 -26.73 -14.89 30.26
CA GLU A 31 -26.00 -14.16 31.31
C GLU A 31 -25.12 -13.02 30.80
N TYR A 32 -24.77 -13.00 29.51
CA TYR A 32 -23.95 -11.95 28.93
C TYR A 32 -24.84 -10.81 28.44
N SER A 33 -24.62 -9.59 28.95
CA SER A 33 -25.19 -8.39 28.36
C SER A 33 -24.31 -7.91 27.20
N PHE A 34 -24.93 -7.43 26.13
CA PHE A 34 -24.22 -6.63 25.14
C PHE A 34 -23.91 -5.27 25.78
N GLU A 35 -22.80 -5.18 26.51
CA GLU A 35 -22.36 -3.92 27.10
C GLU A 35 -22.07 -2.91 25.99
N ASN A 36 -22.90 -1.87 25.93
CA ASN A 36 -22.78 -0.74 25.03
C ASN A 36 -22.93 -1.10 23.53
N ILE A 37 -24.19 -1.16 23.08
CA ILE A 37 -24.59 -1.33 21.67
C ILE A 37 -23.83 -0.37 20.73
N GLU A 38 -23.46 0.84 21.17
CA GLU A 38 -22.72 1.80 20.35
C GLU A 38 -21.27 1.36 20.07
N LYS A 39 -20.71 0.48 20.90
CA LYS A 39 -19.37 -0.11 20.74
C LYS A 39 -19.38 -1.43 19.96
N PHE A 40 -20.55 -2.00 19.70
CA PHE A 40 -20.64 -3.26 18.95
C PHE A 40 -20.06 -3.11 17.55
N ARG A 41 -19.18 -4.05 17.17
CA ARG A 41 -18.56 -4.09 15.85
C ARG A 41 -18.59 -5.51 15.32
N ASN A 42 -18.91 -5.63 14.04
CA ASN A 42 -18.84 -6.88 13.29
C ASN A 42 -17.67 -6.80 12.31
N ALA A 43 -16.95 -7.89 12.09
CA ALA A 43 -15.85 -7.91 11.12
C ALA A 43 -16.19 -8.78 9.91
N LEU A 44 -15.95 -8.24 8.72
CA LEU A 44 -15.91 -9.01 7.47
C LEU A 44 -14.44 -9.12 7.05
N VAL A 45 -13.90 -10.35 7.06
CA VAL A 45 -12.49 -10.60 6.77
C VAL A 45 -12.35 -11.21 5.38
N LEU A 46 -11.59 -10.57 4.50
CA LEU A 46 -11.41 -11.00 3.11
C LEU A 46 -9.94 -10.99 2.69
N PRO A 47 -9.52 -11.92 1.80
CA PRO A 47 -8.22 -11.81 1.16
C PRO A 47 -8.20 -10.65 0.15
N GLU A 48 -7.03 -10.04 -0.04
CA GLU A 48 -6.81 -8.93 -0.98
C GLU A 48 -7.18 -9.28 -2.42
N GLY A 49 -7.00 -10.55 -2.82
CA GLY A 49 -7.37 -11.04 -4.15
C GLY A 49 -8.87 -10.99 -4.46
N PHE A 50 -9.72 -10.97 -3.42
CA PHE A 50 -11.17 -10.83 -3.61
C PHE A 50 -11.53 -9.41 -4.06
N LEU A 51 -10.78 -8.40 -3.60
CA LEU A 51 -10.98 -6.99 -3.93
C LEU A 51 -10.56 -6.64 -5.35
N SER A 52 -9.60 -7.38 -5.91
CA SER A 52 -9.12 -7.20 -7.28
C SER A 52 -9.89 -8.04 -8.30
N SER A 53 -10.81 -8.91 -7.86
CA SER A 53 -11.63 -9.70 -8.78
C SER A 53 -12.58 -8.78 -9.57
N ALA A 54 -12.48 -8.82 -10.90
CA ALA A 54 -13.30 -8.00 -11.79
C ALA A 54 -14.75 -8.49 -11.90
N GLU A 55 -15.07 -9.63 -11.30
CA GLU A 55 -16.37 -10.30 -11.42
C GLU A 55 -17.47 -9.57 -10.64
N TYR A 56 -17.14 -8.84 -9.56
CA TYR A 56 -18.13 -8.15 -8.75
C TYR A 56 -17.50 -7.02 -7.94
N ASN A 57 -18.21 -5.90 -7.89
CA ASN A 57 -17.76 -4.72 -7.18
C ASN A 57 -18.30 -4.70 -5.75
N ILE A 58 -17.45 -5.05 -4.79
CA ILE A 58 -17.84 -5.10 -3.37
C ILE A 58 -18.39 -3.77 -2.84
N SER A 59 -17.95 -2.63 -3.38
CA SER A 59 -18.44 -1.33 -2.92
C SER A 59 -19.90 -1.03 -3.26
N LEU A 60 -20.52 -1.80 -4.16
CA LEU A 60 -21.92 -1.62 -4.56
C LEU A 60 -22.90 -2.32 -3.61
N PHE A 61 -22.40 -3.15 -2.69
CA PHE A 61 -23.24 -3.83 -1.71
C PHE A 61 -23.55 -2.91 -0.54
N ASN A 62 -24.70 -3.15 0.10
CA ASN A 62 -25.03 -2.48 1.36
C ASN A 62 -24.43 -3.26 2.54
N TYR A 63 -24.01 -2.54 3.58
CA TYR A 63 -23.34 -3.13 4.75
C TYR A 63 -23.92 -2.59 6.07
N PRO A 64 -23.95 -3.40 7.14
CA PRO A 64 -24.36 -2.94 8.48
C PRO A 64 -23.49 -1.80 8.97
N LYS A 65 -24.01 -0.85 9.77
CA LYS A 65 -23.27 0.30 10.31
C LYS A 65 -22.14 -0.12 11.27
N SER A 66 -22.34 -1.20 12.01
CA SER A 66 -21.36 -1.78 12.93
C SER A 66 -20.20 -2.51 12.24
N MET A 67 -20.27 -2.70 10.91
CA MET A 67 -19.28 -3.49 10.19
C MET A 67 -17.93 -2.75 10.06
N ILE A 68 -16.86 -3.46 10.39
CA ILE A 68 -15.47 -3.19 10.04
C ILE A 68 -15.08 -4.16 8.92
N PHE A 69 -14.53 -3.60 7.85
CA PHE A 69 -14.00 -4.40 6.76
C PHE A 69 -12.52 -4.66 7.02
N VAL A 70 -12.09 -5.92 7.01
CA VAL A 70 -10.72 -6.33 7.27
C VAL A 70 -10.17 -7.06 6.06
N GLU A 71 -9.05 -6.57 5.54
CA GLU A 71 -8.32 -7.18 4.45
C GLU A 71 -7.09 -7.90 4.99
N ILE A 72 -6.86 -9.12 4.51
CA ILE A 72 -5.63 -9.88 4.73
C ILE A 72 -4.87 -9.95 3.42
N ASN A 73 -3.62 -9.51 3.42
CA ASN A 73 -2.71 -9.73 2.32
C ASN A 73 -2.17 -11.15 2.37
N THR A 74 -2.55 -12.01 1.41
CA THR A 74 -2.17 -13.43 1.39
C THR A 74 -0.69 -13.68 1.11
N LYS A 75 0.09 -12.66 0.71
CA LYS A 75 1.52 -12.81 0.42
C LYS A 75 2.40 -12.57 1.63
N ASN A 76 2.07 -11.57 2.45
CA ASN A 76 2.87 -11.19 3.62
C ASN A 76 2.11 -11.29 4.95
N HIS A 77 0.84 -11.70 4.92
CA HIS A 77 -0.06 -11.85 6.07
C HIS A 77 -0.31 -10.56 6.85
N ASN A 78 -0.07 -9.40 6.24
CA ASN A 78 -0.44 -8.13 6.84
C ASN A 78 -1.94 -7.94 6.81
N VAL A 79 -2.46 -7.33 7.87
CA VAL A 79 -3.88 -7.11 8.08
C VAL A 79 -4.14 -5.62 8.16
N ARG A 80 -5.17 -5.15 7.46
CA ARG A 80 -5.61 -3.75 7.54
C ARG A 80 -7.12 -3.65 7.59
N ALA A 81 -7.62 -2.61 8.26
CA ALA A 81 -9.02 -2.24 8.19
C ALA A 81 -9.24 -1.32 6.98
N ILE A 82 -10.20 -1.66 6.12
CA ILE A 82 -10.63 -0.79 5.02
C ILE A 82 -11.67 0.18 5.55
N ASN A 83 -11.40 1.47 5.38
CA ASN A 83 -12.36 2.52 5.72
C ASN A 83 -13.51 2.52 4.70
N ARG A 84 -14.76 2.79 5.15
CA ARG A 84 -15.92 3.00 4.26
C ARG A 84 -15.64 4.01 3.16
N ASN A 85 -14.96 5.11 3.47
CA ASN A 85 -14.60 6.12 2.47
C ASN A 85 -13.66 5.58 1.38
N GLU A 86 -12.83 4.59 1.70
CA GLU A 86 -11.98 3.89 0.71
C GLU A 86 -12.83 2.95 -0.15
N LEU A 87 -13.70 2.18 0.49
CA LEU A 87 -14.65 1.28 -0.18
C LEU A 87 -15.54 2.03 -1.18
N GLU A 88 -16.13 3.16 -0.78
CA GLU A 88 -16.96 4.01 -1.65
C GLU A 88 -16.18 4.56 -2.86
N LYS A 89 -14.91 4.93 -2.67
CA LYS A 89 -14.05 5.38 -3.77
C LYS A 89 -13.77 4.27 -4.78
N MET A 90 -13.61 3.03 -4.32
CA MET A 90 -13.50 1.86 -5.22
C MET A 90 -14.76 1.71 -6.08
N GLY A 91 -15.94 2.05 -5.53
CA GLY A 91 -17.22 1.97 -6.24
C GLY A 91 -17.41 2.91 -7.39
N ASN A 92 -16.95 4.14 -7.24
CA ASN A 92 -16.99 5.11 -8.31
C ASN A 92 -16.04 4.76 -9.47
N GLY A 93 -14.95 4.02 -9.20
CA GLY A 93 -13.99 3.58 -10.22
C GLY A 93 -14.60 2.68 -11.30
N ASN A 94 -15.47 1.72 -10.94
CA ASN A 94 -16.04 0.76 -11.88
C ASN A 94 -17.09 1.35 -12.84
N ARG A 95 -17.61 2.56 -12.58
CA ARG A 95 -18.47 3.28 -13.54
C ARG A 95 -17.69 3.91 -14.69
N SER A 96 -16.37 3.93 -14.59
CA SER A 96 -15.44 4.43 -15.60
C SER A 96 -14.66 3.26 -16.16
N ASN A 97 -14.47 3.20 -17.48
CA ASN A 97 -13.88 2.08 -18.25
C ASN A 97 -12.45 1.68 -17.81
N ILE A 98 -12.30 1.12 -16.61
CA ILE A 98 -11.04 0.88 -15.90
C ILE A 98 -10.99 -0.57 -15.44
N LYS A 99 -9.82 -1.19 -15.61
CA LYS A 99 -9.46 -2.50 -15.10
C LYS A 99 -8.60 -2.35 -13.85
N ILE A 100 -8.99 -3.03 -12.78
CA ILE A 100 -8.27 -3.07 -11.51
C ILE A 100 -7.26 -4.22 -11.56
N ILE A 101 -5.97 -3.92 -11.37
CA ILE A 101 -4.90 -4.94 -11.30
C ILE A 101 -4.37 -5.14 -9.88
N SER A 102 -4.62 -4.17 -8.99
CA SER A 102 -4.33 -4.25 -7.56
C SER A 102 -5.24 -3.27 -6.81
N PRO A 103 -5.73 -3.63 -5.62
CA PRO A 103 -6.53 -2.73 -4.80
C PRO A 103 -5.65 -1.67 -4.10
N TYR A 104 -4.33 -1.90 -4.04
CA TYR A 104 -3.41 -1.06 -3.31
C TYR A 104 -3.06 0.20 -4.09
N TYR A 105 -3.24 1.33 -3.42
CA TYR A 105 -2.78 2.63 -3.90
C TYR A 105 -1.55 3.08 -3.12
N ILE A 106 -0.44 3.20 -3.85
CA ILE A 106 0.85 3.69 -3.35
C ILE A 106 1.05 5.10 -3.91
N ARG A 107 1.37 6.07 -3.04
CA ARG A 107 1.55 7.47 -3.48
C ARG A 107 2.90 7.67 -4.17
N ASP A 108 3.10 8.84 -4.78
CA ASP A 108 4.35 9.15 -5.49
C ASP A 108 5.52 9.45 -4.54
N ASN A 109 6.18 8.38 -4.10
CA ASN A 109 7.42 8.33 -3.31
C ASN A 109 8.22 7.10 -3.73
N ARG A 110 9.48 7.04 -3.31
CA ARG A 110 10.29 5.82 -3.37
C ARG A 110 9.98 4.88 -2.22
N VAL A 111 10.20 3.59 -2.44
CA VAL A 111 9.98 2.57 -1.41
C VAL A 111 10.87 2.81 -0.20
N PHE A 112 12.13 3.22 -0.41
CA PHE A 112 13.02 3.58 0.70
C PHE A 112 12.52 4.78 1.52
N GLU A 113 11.71 5.69 0.97
CA GLU A 113 11.15 6.81 1.73
C GLU A 113 10.05 6.33 2.67
N TYR A 114 9.24 5.35 2.27
CA TYR A 114 8.29 4.70 3.19
C TYR A 114 9.03 4.03 4.35
N TYR A 115 10.13 3.35 4.05
CA TYR A 115 10.96 2.73 5.06
C TYR A 115 11.51 3.76 6.06
N ILE A 116 12.10 4.86 5.57
CA ILE A 116 12.65 5.93 6.42
C ILE A 116 11.55 6.56 7.27
N ALA A 117 10.38 6.86 6.70
CA ALA A 117 9.25 7.40 7.47
C ALA A 117 8.77 6.41 8.54
N LEU A 118 8.72 5.11 8.23
CA LEU A 118 8.35 4.07 9.18
C LEU A 118 9.36 3.95 10.33
N GLN A 119 10.66 4.02 10.03
CA GLN A 119 11.73 4.03 11.03
C GLN A 119 11.68 5.29 11.91
N TYR A 120 11.37 6.45 11.34
CA TYR A 120 11.17 7.69 12.10
C TYR A 120 10.02 7.56 13.09
N ILE A 121 8.87 7.05 12.64
CA ILE A 121 7.72 6.82 13.51
C ILE A 121 8.07 5.84 14.64
N ASN A 122 8.77 4.76 14.32
CA ASN A 122 9.23 3.77 15.31
C ASN A 122 10.13 4.41 16.38
N TYR A 123 11.15 5.15 15.94
CA TYR A 123 12.08 5.83 16.81
C TYR A 123 11.38 6.87 17.69
N TRP A 124 10.53 7.71 17.11
CA TRP A 124 9.83 8.76 17.84
C TRP A 124 8.92 8.21 18.95
N HIS A 125 8.22 7.10 18.72
CA HIS A 125 7.40 6.46 19.77
C HIS A 125 8.24 5.72 20.81
N ALA A 126 9.45 5.29 20.47
CA ALA A 126 10.37 4.73 21.47
C ALA A 126 10.81 5.78 22.50
N ILE A 127 10.92 7.05 22.10
CA ILE A 127 11.28 8.17 22.99
C ILE A 127 10.04 8.90 23.55
N HIS A 128 8.86 8.78 22.93
CA HIS A 128 7.60 9.38 23.38
C HIS A 128 6.43 8.37 23.41
N PRO A 129 6.46 7.37 24.30
CA PRO A 129 5.55 6.21 24.25
C PRO A 129 4.05 6.55 24.34
N GLU A 130 3.69 7.59 25.07
CA GLU A 130 2.29 7.99 25.30
C GLU A 130 1.82 9.15 24.41
N SER A 131 2.71 9.70 23.59
CA SER A 131 2.42 10.89 22.80
C SER A 131 1.85 10.54 21.43
N THR A 132 1.11 11.49 20.85
CA THR A 132 0.65 11.38 19.46
C THR A 132 1.62 12.12 18.55
N LEU A 133 2.14 11.42 17.54
CA LEU A 133 3.09 12.04 16.61
C LEU A 133 2.37 13.07 15.72
N ASN A 134 2.81 14.32 15.81
CA ASN A 134 2.38 15.37 14.89
C ASN A 134 3.05 15.17 13.51
N ARG A 135 2.26 14.74 12.52
CA ARG A 135 2.73 14.52 11.15
C ARG A 135 3.44 15.76 10.57
N LYS A 136 2.96 16.98 10.81
CA LYS A 136 3.57 18.17 10.19
C LYS A 136 4.99 18.41 10.70
N GLU A 137 5.21 18.24 12.00
CA GLU A 137 6.53 18.33 12.62
C GLU A 137 7.44 17.18 12.14
N ALA A 138 6.90 15.95 12.07
CA ALA A 138 7.61 14.81 11.50
C ALA A 138 8.09 15.07 10.06
N GLU A 139 7.28 15.74 9.25
CA GLU A 139 7.65 16.10 7.87
C GLU A 139 8.76 17.15 7.82
N GLU A 140 8.79 18.11 8.73
CA GLU A 140 9.89 19.08 8.85
C GLU A 140 11.20 18.40 9.20
N ASP A 141 11.15 17.43 10.10
CA ASP A 141 12.29 16.62 10.45
C ASP A 141 12.73 15.77 9.26
N LEU A 142 11.85 14.96 8.70
CA LEU A 142 12.17 14.09 7.56
C LEU A 142 12.72 14.87 6.35
N ARG A 143 12.34 16.15 6.16
CA ARG A 143 12.94 17.03 5.14
C ARG A 143 14.45 17.21 5.28
N LYS A 144 15.03 17.02 6.47
CA LYS A 144 16.47 17.10 6.70
C LYS A 144 17.24 15.96 6.03
N VAL A 145 16.59 14.82 5.77
CA VAL A 145 17.19 13.67 5.07
C VAL A 145 17.53 14.02 3.62
N ASN A 146 16.81 14.99 3.04
CA ASN A 146 17.02 15.50 1.68
C ASN A 146 16.92 14.40 0.61
N THR A 147 15.82 13.64 0.63
CA THR A 147 15.54 12.57 -0.32
C THR A 147 15.11 13.08 -1.70
N ILE A 148 14.86 12.18 -2.66
CA ILE A 148 14.42 12.57 -4.01
C ILE A 148 13.05 13.25 -3.98
N ASN A 149 12.10 12.72 -3.21
CA ASN A 149 10.76 13.27 -3.06
C ASN A 149 10.59 13.97 -1.70
N ASN A 150 11.63 14.67 -1.24
CA ASN A 150 11.72 15.27 0.10
C ASN A 150 10.59 16.25 0.46
N GLY A 151 9.94 16.87 -0.54
CA GLY A 151 8.78 17.74 -0.30
C GLY A 151 7.48 16.98 0.00
N ASN A 152 7.45 15.67 -0.25
CA ASN A 152 6.24 14.86 -0.34
C ASN A 152 6.11 13.84 0.81
N TRP A 153 6.70 14.08 1.98
CA TRP A 153 6.58 13.15 3.12
C TRP A 153 5.14 12.83 3.53
N ARG A 154 4.20 13.76 3.31
CA ARG A 154 2.76 13.49 3.47
C ARG A 154 2.28 12.26 2.72
N ASN A 155 2.78 12.07 1.50
CA ASN A 155 2.42 10.93 0.66
C ASN A 155 2.96 9.61 1.24
N ALA A 156 4.12 9.64 1.91
CA ALA A 156 4.66 8.50 2.63
C ALA A 156 3.74 8.12 3.80
N PHE A 157 3.34 9.07 4.66
CA PHE A 157 2.39 8.81 5.75
C PHE A 157 1.04 8.28 5.24
N ILE A 158 0.50 8.85 4.16
CA ILE A 158 -0.74 8.36 3.55
C ILE A 158 -0.59 6.90 3.10
N THR A 159 0.54 6.56 2.49
CA THR A 159 0.82 5.19 2.02
C THR A 159 0.98 4.23 3.21
N LEU A 160 1.75 4.59 4.23
CA LEU A 160 1.91 3.76 5.43
C LEU A 160 0.56 3.51 6.12
N SER A 161 -0.31 4.52 6.17
CA SER A 161 -1.65 4.39 6.75
C SER A 161 -2.57 3.53 5.86
N SER A 162 -2.57 3.74 4.53
CA SER A 162 -3.41 2.96 3.62
C SER A 162 -3.04 1.48 3.59
N LEU A 163 -1.76 1.15 3.77
CA LEU A 163 -1.29 -0.24 3.88
C LEU A 163 -1.51 -0.85 5.28
N GLY A 164 -2.03 -0.07 6.23
CA GLY A 164 -2.31 -0.52 7.59
C GLY A 164 -1.07 -0.64 8.46
N PHE A 165 0.05 0.00 8.10
CA PHE A 165 1.27 -0.01 8.92
C PHE A 165 1.20 1.00 10.06
N ILE A 166 0.42 2.07 9.90
CA ILE A 166 0.18 3.04 10.96
C ILE A 166 -1.30 3.30 11.19
N ASP A 167 -1.66 3.56 12.45
CA ASP A 167 -3.02 3.91 12.85
C ASP A 167 -3.34 5.40 12.64
N THR A 168 -4.56 5.81 12.99
CA THR A 168 -5.02 7.20 12.87
C THR A 168 -4.29 8.18 13.78
N LYS A 169 -3.49 7.69 14.74
CA LYS A 169 -2.64 8.48 15.63
C LYS A 169 -1.16 8.44 15.20
N ASN A 170 -0.88 7.96 13.98
CA ASN A 170 0.47 7.78 13.46
C ASN A 170 1.35 6.87 14.35
N ARG A 171 0.76 5.83 14.95
CA ARG A 171 1.49 4.78 15.68
C ARG A 171 1.61 3.53 14.85
N LEU A 172 2.68 2.77 15.02
CA LEU A 172 2.83 1.48 14.34
C LEU A 172 1.72 0.50 14.78
N THR A 173 1.08 -0.13 13.81
CA THR A 173 0.24 -1.31 14.04
C THR A 173 1.11 -2.55 14.24
N THR A 174 0.51 -3.72 14.50
CA THR A 174 1.25 -5.00 14.49
C THR A 174 1.96 -5.24 13.16
N SER A 175 1.28 -5.00 12.03
CA SER A 175 1.92 -5.07 10.70
C SER A 175 3.01 -4.01 10.54
N GLY A 176 2.80 -2.78 11.03
CA GLY A 176 3.82 -1.74 11.01
C GLY A 176 5.10 -2.11 11.78
N ARG A 177 4.97 -2.69 12.97
CA ARG A 177 6.11 -3.16 13.78
C ARG A 177 6.87 -4.29 13.08
N LYS A 178 6.15 -5.25 12.49
CA LYS A 178 6.75 -6.29 11.66
C LYS A 178 7.56 -5.68 10.51
N MET A 179 6.96 -4.75 9.76
CA MET A 179 7.64 -4.08 8.65
C MET A 179 8.83 -3.24 9.09
N ALA A 180 8.77 -2.63 10.28
CA ALA A 180 9.86 -1.84 10.85
C ALA A 180 11.03 -2.69 11.38
N SER A 181 10.81 -3.96 11.69
CA SER A 181 11.88 -4.88 12.11
C SER A 181 12.75 -5.39 10.94
N TYR A 182 12.30 -5.22 9.71
CA TYR A 182 13.06 -5.61 8.53
C TYR A 182 14.20 -4.64 8.22
N THR A 183 15.26 -5.16 7.59
CA THR A 183 16.22 -4.31 6.89
C THR A 183 15.55 -3.59 5.72
N LEU A 184 16.18 -2.54 5.18
CA LEU A 184 15.66 -1.83 3.99
C LEU A 184 15.38 -2.78 2.82
N PHE A 185 16.25 -3.77 2.57
CA PHE A 185 16.09 -4.68 1.44
C PHE A 185 14.94 -5.67 1.65
N GLU A 186 14.82 -6.21 2.86
CA GLU A 186 13.69 -7.08 3.24
C GLU A 186 12.38 -6.31 3.18
N PHE A 187 12.33 -5.09 3.72
CA PHE A 187 11.17 -4.22 3.60
C PHE A 187 10.80 -3.97 2.13
N THR A 188 11.79 -3.66 1.28
CA THR A 188 11.57 -3.40 -0.15
C THR A 188 11.07 -4.64 -0.90
N PHE A 189 11.56 -5.83 -0.52
CA PHE A 189 11.05 -7.10 -1.01
C PHE A 189 9.60 -7.35 -0.57
N GLU A 190 9.27 -7.16 0.71
CA GLU A 190 7.91 -7.34 1.22
C GLU A 190 6.93 -6.34 0.60
N MET A 191 7.40 -5.12 0.32
CA MET A 191 6.64 -4.12 -0.44
C MET A 191 6.35 -4.60 -1.86
N TYR A 192 7.35 -5.17 -2.55
CA TYR A 192 7.16 -5.78 -3.85
C TYR A 192 6.17 -6.93 -3.80
N ASN A 193 6.47 -7.95 -3.00
CA ASN A 193 5.72 -9.20 -2.96
C ASN A 193 4.26 -8.99 -2.53
N GLY A 194 4.03 -8.11 -1.54
CA GLY A 194 2.71 -7.84 -0.99
C GLY A 194 1.87 -6.87 -1.82
N TYR A 195 2.47 -5.82 -2.38
CA TYR A 195 1.69 -4.65 -2.84
C TYR A 195 2.03 -4.20 -4.26
N LEU A 196 3.31 -4.21 -4.64
CA LEU A 196 3.76 -3.61 -5.90
C LEU A 196 3.86 -4.58 -7.07
N LYS A 197 3.94 -5.88 -6.79
CA LYS A 197 4.14 -6.94 -7.80
C LYS A 197 3.18 -6.84 -8.99
N PRO A 198 1.86 -6.61 -8.84
CA PRO A 198 0.98 -6.51 -10.00
C PRO A 198 1.36 -5.39 -10.97
N TYR A 199 1.86 -4.26 -10.49
CA TYR A 199 2.27 -3.13 -11.32
C TYR A 199 3.65 -3.35 -11.93
N ILE A 200 4.63 -3.73 -11.10
CA ILE A 200 6.02 -3.92 -11.53
C ILE A 200 6.09 -5.06 -12.55
N ASP A 201 5.49 -6.21 -12.27
CA ASP A 201 5.49 -7.35 -13.18
C ASP A 201 4.82 -7.00 -14.50
N TYR A 202 3.71 -6.26 -14.47
CA TYR A 202 3.02 -5.84 -15.68
C TYR A 202 3.90 -4.97 -16.56
N ILE A 203 4.50 -3.91 -16.01
CA ILE A 203 5.38 -2.99 -16.74
C ILE A 203 6.59 -3.73 -17.29
N MET A 204 7.23 -4.58 -16.48
CA MET A 204 8.43 -5.30 -16.89
C MET A 204 8.13 -6.33 -17.98
N LYS A 205 7.02 -7.08 -17.86
CA LYS A 205 6.57 -8.00 -18.92
C LYS A 205 6.16 -7.27 -20.20
N PHE A 206 5.54 -6.09 -20.07
CA PHE A 206 5.19 -5.25 -21.22
C PHE A 206 6.43 -4.87 -22.03
N PHE A 207 7.51 -4.41 -21.38
CA PHE A 207 8.75 -4.08 -22.07
C PHE A 207 9.51 -5.31 -22.56
N ASN A 208 9.53 -6.41 -21.79
CA ASN A 208 10.18 -7.64 -22.23
C ASN A 208 9.57 -8.19 -23.54
N ARG A 209 8.24 -8.15 -23.65
CA ARG A 209 7.52 -8.56 -24.87
C ARG A 209 7.62 -7.53 -26.00
N ASN A 210 7.87 -6.27 -25.68
CA ASN A 210 7.92 -5.18 -26.65
C ASN A 210 9.16 -4.28 -26.43
N PRO A 211 10.38 -4.77 -26.71
CA PRO A 211 11.60 -4.01 -26.42
C PRO A 211 11.65 -2.64 -27.12
N SER A 212 11.04 -2.51 -28.31
CA SER A 212 10.95 -1.25 -29.06
C SER A 212 10.13 -0.16 -28.35
N TYR A 213 9.36 -0.51 -27.31
CA TYR A 213 8.55 0.46 -26.55
C TYR A 213 9.30 1.06 -25.37
N LEU A 214 10.45 0.50 -25.00
CA LEU A 214 11.23 0.89 -23.83
C LEU A 214 11.61 2.38 -23.84
N ASN A 215 11.88 2.93 -25.02
CA ASN A 215 12.34 4.32 -25.19
C ASN A 215 11.23 5.31 -25.58
N LYS A 216 9.96 4.89 -25.53
CA LYS A 216 8.82 5.79 -25.82
C LYS A 216 8.57 6.76 -24.67
N SER A 217 7.81 7.82 -24.96
CA SER A 217 7.36 8.75 -23.92
C SER A 217 6.42 8.06 -22.93
N ASN A 218 6.34 8.54 -21.69
CA ASN A 218 5.42 7.97 -20.69
C ASN A 218 3.96 8.03 -21.15
N LYS A 219 3.58 9.06 -21.92
CA LYS A 219 2.25 9.19 -22.53
C LYS A 219 1.98 8.10 -23.54
N ASP A 220 2.95 7.81 -24.41
CA ASP A 220 2.81 6.78 -25.44
C ASP A 220 2.80 5.38 -24.83
N ILE A 221 3.61 5.13 -23.80
CA ILE A 221 3.59 3.88 -23.04
C ILE A 221 2.19 3.66 -22.45
N ALA A 222 1.60 4.66 -21.79
CA ALA A 222 0.26 4.57 -21.24
C ALA A 222 -0.80 4.28 -22.33
N LYS A 223 -0.72 4.95 -23.48
CA LYS A 223 -1.62 4.71 -24.63
C LYS A 223 -1.49 3.29 -25.18
N LEU A 224 -0.27 2.77 -25.29
CA LEU A 224 -0.02 1.41 -25.79
C LEU A 224 -0.56 0.36 -24.83
N MET A 225 -0.33 0.51 -23.52
CA MET A 225 -0.91 -0.37 -22.50
C MET A 225 -2.45 -0.34 -22.55
N ARG A 226 -3.05 0.85 -22.63
CA ARG A 226 -4.51 1.00 -22.78
C ARG A 226 -5.04 0.32 -24.05
N LYS A 227 -4.32 0.42 -25.16
CA LYS A 227 -4.69 -0.23 -26.43
C LYS A 227 -4.68 -1.75 -26.31
N ILE A 228 -3.69 -2.33 -25.63
CA ILE A 228 -3.59 -3.78 -25.41
C ILE A 228 -4.71 -4.29 -24.51
N GLU A 229 -5.03 -3.55 -23.44
CA GLU A 229 -6.03 -3.97 -22.46
C GLU A 229 -7.48 -3.61 -22.85
N GLY A 230 -7.66 -2.75 -23.86
CA GLY A 230 -8.94 -2.19 -24.27
C GLY A 230 -9.56 -1.21 -23.24
N LYS A 231 -8.90 -0.96 -22.12
CA LYS A 231 -9.38 -0.16 -20.97
C LYS A 231 -8.21 0.51 -20.26
N ASP A 232 -8.49 1.50 -19.42
CA ASP A 232 -7.47 2.06 -18.53
C ASP A 232 -7.13 1.08 -17.39
N LEU A 233 -5.88 1.05 -16.96
CA LEU A 233 -5.44 0.31 -15.77
C LEU A 233 -5.40 1.27 -14.58
N LEU A 234 -6.11 0.91 -13.50
CA LEU A 234 -6.19 1.69 -12.26
C LEU A 234 -4.78 1.99 -11.74
N PHE A 235 -4.51 3.25 -11.38
CA PHE A 235 -3.21 3.73 -10.88
C PHE A 235 -2.00 3.47 -11.79
N LEU A 236 -2.24 3.20 -13.08
CA LEU A 236 -1.16 2.96 -14.05
C LEU A 236 -1.33 3.80 -15.32
N THR A 237 -2.48 3.76 -16.00
CA THR A 237 -2.67 4.49 -17.28
C THR A 237 -3.63 5.68 -17.21
N GLN A 238 -4.40 5.83 -16.13
CA GLN A 238 -5.48 6.84 -15.99
C GLN A 238 -5.05 8.31 -15.99
N SER A 239 -3.75 8.61 -15.84
CA SER A 239 -3.25 9.98 -15.66
C SER A 239 -2.26 10.39 -16.75
N ASP A 240 -2.55 10.03 -18.01
CA ASP A 240 -1.76 10.41 -19.20
C ASP A 240 -0.24 10.30 -19.00
N GLY A 241 0.21 9.16 -18.47
CA GLY A 241 1.62 8.85 -18.26
C GLY A 241 2.24 9.34 -16.95
N ARG A 242 1.53 10.08 -16.08
CA ARG A 242 2.06 10.49 -14.76
C ARG A 242 2.39 9.29 -13.88
N TYR A 243 1.47 8.33 -13.75
CA TYR A 243 1.70 7.12 -12.97
C TYR A 243 2.80 6.25 -13.57
N ILE A 244 2.87 6.13 -14.90
CA ILE A 244 3.99 5.47 -15.59
C ILE A 244 5.31 6.07 -15.14
N SER A 245 5.43 7.41 -15.11
CA SER A 245 6.65 8.06 -14.65
C SER A 245 7.04 7.67 -13.23
N SER A 246 6.07 7.62 -12.31
CA SER A 246 6.30 7.24 -10.90
C SER A 246 6.75 5.79 -10.78
N TRP A 247 6.09 4.86 -11.48
CA TRP A 247 6.45 3.45 -11.47
C TRP A 247 7.83 3.18 -12.07
N LEU A 248 8.16 3.76 -13.22
CA LEU A 248 9.47 3.56 -13.84
C LEU A 248 10.60 4.02 -12.92
N ASN A 249 10.35 5.09 -12.20
CA ASN A 249 11.24 5.69 -11.22
C ASN A 249 11.43 4.78 -9.98
N ILE A 250 10.37 4.18 -9.45
CA ILE A 250 10.45 3.13 -8.40
C ILE A 250 11.26 1.93 -8.90
N ILE A 251 10.92 1.42 -10.10
CA ILE A 251 11.58 0.27 -10.73
C ILE A 251 13.08 0.53 -10.93
N ARG A 252 13.48 1.78 -11.22
CA ARG A 252 14.89 2.18 -11.34
C ARG A 252 15.58 2.34 -9.98
N ASP A 253 15.04 3.17 -9.11
CA ASP A 253 15.75 3.65 -7.92
C ASP A 253 15.68 2.66 -6.74
N ASP A 254 14.54 1.98 -6.57
CA ASP A 254 14.32 1.03 -5.49
C ASP A 254 14.72 -0.39 -5.89
N TYR A 255 14.40 -0.79 -7.13
CA TYR A 255 14.60 -2.16 -7.60
C TYR A 255 15.76 -2.32 -8.58
N GLY A 256 16.24 -1.28 -9.25
CA GLY A 256 17.33 -1.40 -10.23
C GLY A 256 17.03 -2.28 -11.44
N CYS A 257 15.75 -2.56 -11.74
CA CYS A 257 15.38 -3.40 -12.88
C CYS A 257 15.46 -2.64 -14.21
N LEU A 258 15.41 -1.31 -14.14
CA LEU A 258 15.61 -0.39 -15.26
C LEU A 258 16.75 0.58 -14.92
N MET A 259 17.44 1.07 -15.94
CA MET A 259 18.41 2.16 -15.82
C MET A 259 18.09 3.27 -16.80
N PHE A 260 18.01 4.50 -16.31
CA PHE A 260 17.85 5.70 -17.14
C PHE A 260 18.16 6.97 -16.37
N GLU A 261 18.67 7.97 -17.07
CA GLU A 261 18.86 9.31 -16.54
C GLU A 261 17.53 10.03 -16.33
N SER A 262 17.47 10.89 -15.32
CA SER A 262 16.28 11.70 -15.05
C SER A 262 15.89 12.54 -16.28
N ARG A 263 14.60 12.59 -16.58
CA ARG A 263 14.01 13.32 -17.74
C ARG A 263 14.41 12.81 -19.12
N LYS A 264 15.18 11.72 -19.23
CA LYS A 264 15.48 11.07 -20.51
C LYS A 264 14.61 9.84 -20.72
N ASN A 265 14.26 9.60 -21.98
CA ASN A 265 13.50 8.41 -22.38
C ASN A 265 14.39 7.22 -22.73
N ASN A 266 15.71 7.40 -22.81
CA ASN A 266 16.62 6.29 -23.10
C ASN A 266 16.75 5.41 -21.86
N ARG A 267 16.07 4.27 -21.88
CA ARG A 267 16.00 3.30 -20.79
C ARG A 267 16.68 2.01 -21.20
N LYS A 268 17.38 1.40 -20.26
CA LYS A 268 17.96 0.06 -20.39
C LYS A 268 17.21 -0.90 -19.46
N TYR A 269 16.78 -2.02 -20.01
CA TYR A 269 16.26 -3.14 -19.24
C TYR A 269 17.43 -3.91 -18.63
N VAL A 270 17.46 -4.09 -17.31
CA VAL A 270 18.60 -4.70 -16.60
C VAL A 270 18.31 -6.17 -16.29
N TYR A 271 17.18 -6.45 -15.63
CA TYR A 271 16.79 -7.80 -15.26
C TYR A 271 15.29 -7.93 -14.99
N SER A 272 14.76 -9.14 -15.05
CA SER A 272 13.34 -9.47 -14.83
C SER A 272 13.08 -9.92 -13.38
N ILE A 273 12.67 -9.00 -12.50
CA ILE A 273 12.39 -9.32 -11.08
C ILE A 273 11.32 -10.42 -10.89
N TYR A 274 10.42 -10.60 -11.85
CA TYR A 274 9.33 -11.59 -11.79
C TYR A 274 9.79 -13.03 -12.07
N GLU A 275 11.05 -13.23 -12.48
CA GLU A 275 11.66 -14.55 -12.73
C GLU A 275 12.55 -15.01 -11.55
N LEU A 276 12.72 -14.15 -10.55
CA LEU A 276 13.68 -14.36 -9.47
C LEU A 276 13.01 -14.85 -8.18
N ASN A 277 13.73 -15.66 -7.41
CA ASN A 277 13.35 -16.04 -6.05
C ASN A 277 13.69 -14.92 -5.04
N ARG A 278 13.22 -15.08 -3.79
CA ARG A 278 13.39 -14.08 -2.72
C ARG A 278 14.86 -13.76 -2.46
N GLU A 279 15.70 -14.78 -2.33
CA GLU A 279 17.12 -14.62 -2.00
C GLU A 279 17.84 -13.79 -3.07
N THR A 280 17.59 -14.11 -4.34
CA THR A 280 18.20 -13.41 -5.48
C THR A 280 17.70 -11.97 -5.57
N ILE A 281 16.41 -11.73 -5.30
CA ILE A 281 15.86 -10.36 -5.27
C ILE A 281 16.54 -9.54 -4.17
N ILE A 282 16.63 -10.05 -2.94
CA ILE A 282 17.28 -9.33 -1.84
C ILE A 282 18.76 -9.03 -2.17
N GLN A 283 19.47 -9.99 -2.79
CA GLN A 283 20.85 -9.76 -3.24
C GLN A 283 20.94 -8.66 -4.31
N LYS A 284 20.02 -8.61 -5.28
CA LYS A 284 19.98 -7.55 -6.28
C LYS A 284 19.65 -6.19 -5.66
N LEU A 285 18.70 -6.16 -4.72
CA LEU A 285 18.31 -4.94 -4.00
C LEU A 285 19.49 -4.33 -3.25
N SER A 286 20.30 -5.15 -2.56
CA SER A 286 21.45 -4.66 -1.79
C SER A 286 22.52 -3.99 -2.66
N GLN A 287 22.61 -4.40 -3.93
CA GLN A 287 23.56 -3.84 -4.91
C GLN A 287 23.00 -2.62 -5.64
N ALA A 288 21.69 -2.53 -5.82
CA ALA A 288 21.08 -1.60 -6.75
C ALA A 288 20.35 -0.42 -6.09
N THR A 289 19.80 -0.57 -4.88
CA THR A 289 18.99 0.49 -4.28
C THR A 289 19.83 1.68 -3.86
N ILE A 290 19.43 2.87 -4.32
CA ILE A 290 20.03 4.14 -3.85
C ILE A 290 19.60 4.49 -2.43
N GLY A 291 18.59 3.80 -1.89
CA GLY A 291 18.00 4.06 -0.58
C GLY A 291 19.00 3.99 0.57
N ASN A 292 20.07 3.21 0.45
CA ASN A 292 21.14 3.13 1.45
C ASN A 292 21.80 4.48 1.73
N ILE A 293 21.96 5.33 0.71
CA ILE A 293 22.55 6.66 0.86
C ILE A 293 21.68 7.52 1.79
N TYR A 294 20.36 7.48 1.57
CA TYR A 294 19.41 8.27 2.36
C TYR A 294 19.19 7.67 3.76
N LEU A 295 19.20 6.35 3.88
CA LEU A 295 19.11 5.68 5.17
C LEU A 295 20.31 6.01 6.07
N LYS A 296 21.53 6.09 5.51
CA LYS A 296 22.72 6.53 6.24
C LYS A 296 22.55 7.96 6.77
N LYS A 297 22.12 8.90 5.93
CA LYS A 297 21.82 10.29 6.34
C LYS A 297 20.77 10.35 7.44
N TYR A 298 19.68 9.58 7.30
CA TYR A 298 18.67 9.47 8.34
C TYR A 298 19.25 8.98 9.67
N ASN A 299 20.06 7.90 9.64
CA ASN A 299 20.68 7.35 10.84
C ASN A 299 21.67 8.33 11.49
N GLU A 300 22.39 9.13 10.71
CA GLU A 300 23.24 10.21 11.21
C GLU A 300 22.42 11.30 11.91
N LEU A 301 21.28 11.70 11.33
CA LEU A 301 20.36 12.65 11.96
C LEU A 301 19.77 12.13 13.27
N VAL A 302 19.43 10.83 13.33
CA VAL A 302 18.99 10.18 14.58
C VAL A 302 20.09 10.22 15.63
N ARG A 303 21.33 9.87 15.27
CA ARG A 303 22.49 9.90 16.20
C ARG A 303 22.82 11.31 16.70
N ASN A 304 22.62 12.32 15.86
CA ASN A 304 22.88 13.71 16.18
C ASN A 304 21.66 14.44 16.79
N ASN A 305 20.65 13.69 17.25
CA ASN A 305 19.38 14.14 17.80
C ASN A 305 18.54 14.99 16.82
N PHE A 306 17.55 14.36 16.18
CA PHE A 306 16.48 15.01 15.40
C PHE A 306 15.77 16.09 16.24
N ARG A 307 16.31 17.33 16.23
CA ARG A 307 16.06 18.35 17.26
C ARG A 307 16.45 17.81 18.66
N GLY A 308 17.11 18.66 19.44
CA GLY A 308 17.19 18.41 20.87
C GLY A 308 15.77 18.21 21.40
N LEU A 309 15.54 17.06 22.00
CA LEU A 309 14.53 16.86 23.03
C LEU A 309 14.81 17.87 24.14
N ASN A 310 14.15 19.03 24.07
CA ASN A 310 13.93 19.91 25.20
C ASN A 310 12.42 20.01 25.40
#